data_AF-A0A2V8QFZ2-F1
#
_entry.id   AF-A0A2V8QFZ2-F1
#
_cell.length_a   1.000
_cell.length_b   1.000
_cell.length_c   1.000
_cell.angle_alpha   90.00
_cell.angle_beta   90.00
_cell.angle_gamma   90.00
#
_symmetry.space_group_name_H-M   'P 1'
#
loop_
_entity.id
_entity.type
_entity.pdbx_description
1 polymer ?
#
loop_
_entity_poly.entity_id
_entity_poly.type
_entity_poly.pdbx_seq_one_letter_code
_entity_poly.pdbx_strand_id
1 'polypeptide(L)'
;MRTDLGNCFRFLGQPQKALEQYETAQRQNPQHENSLFNQAGLFAEVLHDNERAKAAARAFITRFPQSPREESARKLIGELEGRTDNEKQRILDWLNTKP
;
A
#
# COMPACT_ATOMS: atom_id res chain seq x y z
N MET A 1 19.17 0.49 6.29
CA MET A 1 19.76 -0.53 5.39
C MET A 1 18.71 -1.35 4.65
N ARG A 2 17.85 -2.17 5.29
CA ARG A 2 16.87 -2.99 4.54
C ARG A 2 15.80 -2.18 3.82
N THR A 3 15.26 -1.13 4.42
CA THR A 3 14.32 -0.23 3.74
C THR A 3 14.96 0.53 2.58
N ASP A 4 16.23 0.92 2.72
CA ASP A 4 16.95 1.64 1.66
C ASP A 4 17.20 0.70 0.48
N LEU A 5 17.62 -0.54 0.74
CA LEU A 5 17.74 -1.58 -0.26
C LEU A 5 16.39 -1.90 -0.93
N GLY A 6 15.31 -1.96 -0.15
CA GLY A 6 13.95 -2.10 -0.68
C GLY A 6 13.57 -0.95 -1.61
N ASN A 7 13.90 0.30 -1.24
CA ASN A 7 13.69 1.46 -2.09
C ASN A 7 14.52 1.37 -3.38
N CYS A 8 15.79 0.94 -3.30
CA CYS A 8 16.61 0.71 -4.49
C CYS A 8 15.96 -0.31 -5.43
N PHE A 9 15.53 -1.47 -4.93
CA PHE A 9 14.82 -2.46 -5.76
C PHE A 9 13.52 -1.91 -6.36
N ARG A 10 12.78 -1.10 -5.60
CA ARG A 10 11.57 -0.43 -6.09
C ARG A 10 11.89 0.48 -7.28
N PHE A 11 12.90 1.34 -7.17
CA PHE A 11 13.31 2.24 -8.26
C PHE A 11 13.92 1.52 -9.45
N LEU A 12 14.49 0.32 -9.24
CA LEU A 12 15.00 -0.55 -10.30
C LEU A 12 13.90 -1.40 -10.98
N GLY A 13 12.61 -1.16 -10.68
CA GLY A 13 11.51 -1.92 -11.28
C GLY A 13 11.43 -3.37 -10.80
N GLN A 14 11.97 -3.69 -9.61
CA GLN A 14 11.98 -5.02 -9.02
C GLN A 14 11.09 -5.05 -7.76
N PRO A 15 9.77 -4.88 -7.88
CA PRO A 15 8.89 -4.68 -6.73
C PRO A 15 8.80 -5.91 -5.81
N GLN A 16 8.96 -7.13 -6.32
CA GLN A 16 8.95 -8.33 -5.47
C GLN A 16 10.16 -8.37 -4.53
N LYS A 17 11.34 -7.99 -5.02
CA LYS A 17 12.55 -7.88 -4.18
C LYS A 17 12.42 -6.73 -3.19
N ALA A 18 11.82 -5.61 -3.59
CA ALA A 18 11.53 -4.50 -2.68
C ALA A 18 10.63 -4.97 -1.52
N LEU A 19 9.56 -5.70 -1.84
CA LEU A 19 8.64 -6.26 -0.85
C LEU A 19 9.35 -7.21 0.11
N GLU A 20 10.18 -8.12 -0.39
CA GLU A 20 10.96 -9.04 0.45
C GLU A 20 11.84 -8.30 1.47
N GLN A 21 12.47 -7.19 1.07
CA GLN A 21 13.29 -6.41 1.99
C GLN A 21 12.44 -5.71 3.05
N TYR A 22 11.29 -5.15 2.69
CA TYR A 22 10.39 -4.53 3.66
C TYR A 22 9.78 -5.55 4.62
N GLU A 23 9.37 -6.71 4.13
CA GLU A 23 8.86 -7.80 4.96
C GLU A 23 9.93 -8.31 5.93
N THR A 24 11.17 -8.44 5.45
CA THR A 24 12.28 -8.83 6.32
C THR A 24 12.54 -7.78 7.41
N ALA A 25 12.50 -6.49 7.06
CA ALA A 25 12.60 -5.41 8.05
C ALA A 25 11.46 -5.49 9.09
N GLN A 26 10.22 -5.75 8.65
CA GLN A 26 9.07 -5.94 9.53
C GLN A 26 9.18 -7.18 10.42
N ARG A 27 9.69 -8.30 9.91
CA ARG A 27 9.90 -9.51 10.71
C ARG A 27 10.95 -9.29 11.80
N GLN A 28 12.02 -8.57 11.47
CA GLN A 28 13.12 -8.29 12.40
C GLN A 28 12.73 -7.26 13.46
N ASN A 29 12.07 -6.19 13.05
CA ASN A 29 11.53 -5.19 13.95
C ASN A 29 10.12 -4.84 13.49
N PRO A 30 9.10 -5.41 14.17
CA PRO A 30 7.74 -5.06 13.87
C PRO A 30 7.51 -3.53 13.96
N GLN A 31 8.14 -2.81 14.91
CA GLN A 31 8.01 -1.36 15.09
C GLN A 31 8.78 -0.52 14.05
N HIS A 32 9.28 -1.15 12.97
CA HIS A 32 10.01 -0.45 11.92
C HIS A 32 9.05 0.34 11.00
N GLU A 33 8.64 1.52 11.44
CA GLU A 33 7.63 2.36 10.79
C GLU A 33 7.83 2.52 9.27
N ASN A 34 9.07 2.78 8.83
CA ASN A 34 9.38 2.99 7.41
C ASN A 34 9.08 1.77 6.54
N SER A 35 9.25 0.54 7.04
CA SER A 35 9.01 -0.64 6.19
C SER A 35 7.54 -0.86 5.95
N LEU A 36 6.70 -0.68 6.97
CA LEU A 36 5.25 -0.82 6.81
C LEU A 36 4.67 0.29 5.93
N PHE A 37 5.14 1.53 6.08
CA PHE A 37 4.73 2.62 5.19
C PHE A 37 5.14 2.36 3.73
N ASN A 38 6.37 1.91 3.51
CA ASN A 38 6.87 1.61 2.16
C ASN A 38 6.14 0.41 1.52
N GLN A 39 5.70 -0.57 2.32
CA GLN A 39 4.84 -1.66 1.82
C GLN A 39 3.50 -1.12 1.30
N ALA A 40 2.82 -0.26 2.06
CA ALA A 40 1.55 0.32 1.64
C ALA A 40 1.69 1.08 0.31
N GLY A 41 2.71 1.94 0.18
CA GLY A 41 2.99 2.65 -1.06
C GLY A 41 3.39 1.72 -2.21
N LEU A 42 4.20 0.68 -1.96
CA LEU A 42 4.58 -0.30 -2.99
C LEU A 42 3.35 -1.05 -3.53
N PHE A 43 2.44 -1.47 -2.67
CA PHE A 43 1.21 -2.14 -3.07
C PHE A 43 0.32 -1.23 -3.91
N ALA A 44 0.12 0.02 -3.48
CA ALA A 44 -0.77 0.97 -4.15
C ALA A 44 -0.22 1.43 -5.52
N GLU A 45 1.07 1.79 -5.56
CA GLU A 45 1.62 2.55 -6.68
C GLU A 45 2.31 1.66 -7.72
N VAL A 46 2.85 0.51 -7.32
CA VAL A 46 3.68 -0.33 -8.20
C VAL A 46 3.04 -1.68 -8.48
N LEU A 47 2.48 -2.33 -7.46
CA LEU A 47 1.84 -3.63 -7.61
C LEU A 47 0.34 -3.53 -7.96
N HIS A 48 -0.24 -2.33 -7.86
CA HIS A 48 -1.66 -2.05 -8.08
C HIS A 48 -2.59 -3.00 -7.29
N ASP A 49 -2.15 -3.38 -6.09
CA ASP A 49 -2.88 -4.26 -5.19
C ASP A 49 -3.55 -3.44 -4.09
N ASN A 50 -4.74 -2.94 -4.40
CA ASN A 50 -5.47 -2.02 -3.52
C ASN A 50 -5.84 -2.67 -2.18
N GLU A 51 -6.11 -3.98 -2.16
CA GLU A 51 -6.46 -4.68 -0.92
C GLU A 51 -5.26 -4.78 0.02
N ARG A 52 -4.11 -5.22 -0.46
CA ARG A 52 -2.89 -5.26 0.35
C ARG A 52 -2.40 -3.87 0.73
N ALA A 53 -2.56 -2.88 -0.14
CA ALA A 53 -2.25 -1.50 0.18
C ALA A 53 -3.08 -0.98 1.35
N LYS A 54 -4.40 -1.16 1.31
CA LYS A 54 -5.30 -0.78 2.40
C LYS A 54 -4.99 -1.54 3.68
N ALA A 55 -4.71 -2.84 3.60
CA ALA A 55 -4.35 -3.64 4.77
C ALA A 55 -3.07 -3.13 5.45
N ALA A 56 -2.02 -2.85 4.66
CA ALA A 56 -0.77 -2.30 5.16
C ALA A 56 -0.94 -0.89 5.75
N ALA A 57 -1.72 -0.02 5.10
CA ALA A 57 -2.02 1.32 5.60
C ALA A 57 -2.84 1.29 6.90
N ARG A 58 -3.83 0.39 7.02
CA ARG A 58 -4.59 0.20 8.27
C ARG A 58 -3.68 -0.28 9.39
N ALA A 59 -2.83 -1.27 9.11
CA ALA A 59 -1.84 -1.75 10.08
C ALA A 59 -0.87 -0.63 10.51
N PHE A 60 -0.48 0.25 9.57
CA PHE A 60 0.35 1.42 9.87
C PHE A 60 -0.33 2.36 10.86
N ILE A 61 -1.58 2.76 10.60
CA ILE A 61 -2.35 3.67 11.46
C ILE A 61 -2.53 3.08 12.87
N THR A 62 -2.89 1.79 12.95
CA THR A 62 -3.07 1.11 14.24
C THR A 62 -1.78 1.09 15.05
N ARG A 63 -0.65 0.89 14.38
CA ARG A 63 0.64 0.68 15.04
C ARG A 63 1.38 1.98 15.36
N PHE A 64 1.20 2.99 14.52
CA PHE A 64 1.89 4.27 14.60
C PHE A 64 0.89 5.43 14.59
N PRO A 65 -0.06 5.48 15.55
CA PRO A 65 -1.13 6.48 15.56
C PRO A 65 -0.63 7.91 15.76
N GLN A 66 0.61 8.10 16.23
CA GLN A 66 1.25 9.40 16.42
C GLN A 66 2.26 9.74 15.31
N SER A 67 2.39 8.88 14.28
CA SER A 67 3.30 9.16 13.17
C SER A 67 2.81 10.39 12.39
N PRO A 68 3.71 11.30 11.95
CA PRO A 68 3.35 12.37 11.03
C PRO A 68 2.85 11.85 9.66
N ARG A 69 3.03 10.55 9.37
CA ARG A 69 2.53 9.89 8.16
C ARG A 69 1.20 9.16 8.36
N GLU A 70 0.62 9.19 9.56
CA GLU A 70 -0.69 8.59 9.83
C GLU A 70 -1.75 9.16 8.89
N GLU A 71 -1.81 10.49 8.76
CA GLU A 71 -2.77 11.17 7.90
C GLU A 71 -2.58 10.78 6.42
N SER A 72 -1.33 10.62 5.99
CA SER A 72 -1.01 10.16 4.63
C SER A 72 -1.50 8.72 4.39
N ALA A 73 -1.32 7.83 5.37
CA ALA A 73 -1.83 6.46 5.30
C ALA A 73 -3.37 6.43 5.28
N ARG A 74 -4.02 7.32 6.04
CA ARG A 74 -5.49 7.45 6.05
C ARG A 74 -6.02 7.97 4.72
N LYS A 75 -5.36 8.98 4.16
CA LYS A 75 -5.70 9.52 2.83
C LYS A 75 -5.56 8.45 1.76
N LEU A 76 -4.49 7.65 1.79
CA LEU A 76 -4.30 6.53 0.88
C LEU A 76 -5.48 5.57 0.90
N ILE A 77 -5.99 5.21 2.08
CA ILE A 77 -7.17 4.35 2.21
C ILE A 77 -8.38 4.97 1.51
N GLY A 78 -8.68 6.25 1.77
CA GLY A 78 -9.82 6.94 1.17
C GLY A 78 -9.71 7.04 -0.36
N GLU A 79 -8.52 7.30 -0.89
CA GLU A 79 -8.27 7.32 -2.34
C GLU A 79 -8.49 5.94 -2.97
N LEU A 80 -8.04 4.88 -2.32
CA LEU A 80 -8.19 3.50 -2.81
C LEU A 80 -9.64 3.02 -2.75
N GLU A 81 -10.38 3.37 -1.70
CA GLU A 81 -11.81 3.06 -1.56
C GLU A 81 -12.63 3.76 -2.65
N GLY A 82 -12.38 5.06 -2.87
CA GLY A 82 -13.03 5.80 -3.96
C GLY A 82 -12.73 5.22 -5.36
N ARG A 83 -11.51 4.73 -5.61
CA ARG A 83 -11.17 4.04 -6.88
C ARG A 83 -11.99 2.76 -7.06
N THR A 84 -12.08 1.93 -6.02
CA THR A 84 -12.83 0.68 -6.07
C THR A 84 -14.32 0.91 -6.29
N ASP A 85 -14.90 1.91 -5.63
CA ASP A 85 -16.33 2.22 -5.79
C ASP A 85 -16.64 2.76 -7.19
N ASN A 86 -15.76 3.61 -7.74
CA ASN A 86 -15.87 4.07 -9.12
C ASN A 86 -15.76 2.91 -10.13
N GLU A 87 -14.84 1.97 -9.92
CA GLU A 87 -14.69 0.80 -10.79
C GLU A 87 -15.92 -0.10 -10.76
N LYS A 88 -16.44 -0.39 -9.56
CA LYS A 88 -17.69 -1.15 -9.39
C LYS A 88 -18.85 -0.46 -10.11
N GLN A 89 -19.00 0.85 -9.95
CA GLN A 89 -20.07 1.59 -10.61
C GLN A 89 -19.96 1.49 -12.13
N ARG A 90 -18.75 1.64 -12.70
CA ARG A 90 -18.53 1.50 -14.15
C ARG A 90 -18.89 0.10 -14.67
N ILE A 91 -18.61 -0.95 -13.90
CA ILE A 91 -18.99 -2.32 -14.24
C ILE A 91 -20.52 -2.47 -14.21
N LEU A 92 -21.18 -1.94 -13.17
CA LEU A 92 -22.64 -1.97 -13.06
C LEU A 92 -23.32 -1.20 -14.21
N ASP A 93 -22.83 -0.02 -14.55
CA ASP A 93 -23.33 0.78 -15.66
C ASP A 93 -23.19 0.04 -17.00
N TRP A 94 -22.06 -0.64 -17.22
CA TRP A 94 -21.85 -1.47 -18.42
C TRP A 94 -22.81 -2.65 -18.48
N LEU A 95 -23.07 -3.32 -17.36
CA LEU A 95 -24.03 -4.43 -17.31
C LEU A 95 -25.46 -3.97 -17.60
N ASN A 96 -25.85 -2.81 -17.10
CA ASN A 96 -27.19 -2.23 -17.25
C ASN A 96 -27.45 -1.63 -18.65
N THR A 97 -26.40 -1.41 -19.44
CA THR A 97 -26.49 -0.82 -20.80
C THR A 97 -26.35 -1.87 -21.91
N LYS A 98 -26.21 -3.15 -21.55
CA LYS A 98 -26.22 -4.24 -22.54
C LYS A 98 -27.65 -4.47 -23.07
N PRO A 99 -27.82 -4.57 -24.41
CA PRO A 99 -29.10 -4.94 -25.03
C PRO A 99 -29.45 -6.41 -24.78
#